data_AF-A0A7J8XWU9-F1
#
_entry.id   AF-A0A7J8XWU9-F1
#
_cell.length_a   1.000
_cell.length_b   1.000
_cell.length_c   1.000
_cell.angle_alpha   90.00
_cell.angle_beta   90.00
_cell.angle_gamma   90.00
#
_symmetry.space_group_name_H-M   'P 1'
#
loop_
_entity.id
_entity.type
_entity.pdbx_description
1 polymer ?
#
loop_
_entity_poly.entity_id
_entity_poly.type
_entity_poly.pdbx_seq_one_letter_code
_entity_poly.pdbx_strand_id
1 'polypeptide(L)'
;MLDTSHEIAIYLHRFHNLDLFQQGWYQLKITVRWDNDAHATTAMPSRVLQYEAPNFGCEGGGYGVWRIDEKDNSFLTQPFRIKYARQDVLLFTMVAFDLPLKGNEGPSTSAVVLKFELLYAPLLDNGSEFQASPDSCPAAVHEFRIPSKALLGLHSYCPVYFDAFHAVLVDVSVHITLLKAGSYHDSMKVSSNSRTATADVAHESTGGSTQALNQAAPSDLQQVMLVKALLDARETLIVELQKLGTAINRTVDLTEYTSRMNDTKLFDSFLQANQVTDDNEVSGQGKPQNGPE
;
A
#
# COMPACT_ATOMS: atom_id res chain seq x y z
N MET A 1 7.86 15.80 -6.42
CA MET A 1 6.50 15.26 -6.54
C MET A 1 6.53 13.93 -5.80
N LEU A 2 5.74 13.76 -4.74
CA LEU A 2 5.74 12.51 -3.95
C LEU A 2 5.00 11.46 -4.78
N ASP A 3 5.73 10.43 -5.21
CA ASP A 3 5.08 9.24 -5.74
C ASP A 3 4.24 8.63 -4.60
N THR A 4 3.03 8.18 -4.88
CA THR A 4 2.14 7.60 -3.86
C THR A 4 1.63 6.30 -4.39
N SER A 5 1.64 5.26 -3.57
CA SER A 5 1.20 3.92 -3.96
C SER A 5 0.11 3.45 -3.02
N HIS A 6 -0.89 2.76 -3.56
CA HIS A 6 -1.85 2.05 -2.73
C HIS A 6 -1.30 0.65 -2.48
N GLU A 7 -1.27 0.25 -1.22
CA GLU A 7 -0.97 -1.11 -0.84
C GLU A 7 -2.27 -1.83 -0.49
N ILE A 8 -2.57 -2.89 -1.24
CA ILE A 8 -3.77 -3.71 -1.09
C ILE A 8 -3.34 -5.06 -0.53
N ALA A 9 -3.52 -5.26 0.77
CA ALA A 9 -3.27 -6.52 1.45
C ALA A 9 -4.55 -7.39 1.47
N ILE A 10 -4.44 -8.59 0.93
CA ILE A 10 -5.51 -9.57 0.82
C ILE A 10 -5.15 -10.75 1.74
N TYR A 11 -5.98 -10.99 2.74
CA TYR A 11 -5.85 -12.08 3.70
C TYR A 11 -6.78 -13.21 3.28
N LEU A 12 -6.23 -14.39 3.01
CA LEU A 12 -6.93 -15.62 2.71
C LEU A 12 -6.94 -16.49 3.96
N HIS A 13 -8.12 -16.67 4.57
CA HIS A 13 -8.25 -17.45 5.80
C HIS A 13 -8.53 -18.91 5.49
N ARG A 14 -9.67 -19.17 4.86
CA ARG A 14 -10.22 -20.53 4.67
C ARG A 14 -10.92 -20.65 3.33
N PHE A 15 -10.76 -21.80 2.70
CA PHE A 15 -11.46 -22.22 1.50
C PHE A 15 -12.47 -23.29 1.89
N HIS A 16 -13.75 -22.98 1.75
CA HIS A 16 -14.87 -23.88 2.00
C HIS A 16 -15.32 -24.49 0.67
N ASN A 17 -15.00 -25.76 0.46
CA ASN A 17 -15.63 -26.52 -0.60
C ASN A 17 -17.01 -26.95 -0.13
N LEU A 18 -18.09 -26.34 -0.64
CA LEU A 18 -19.45 -26.80 -0.32
C LEU A 18 -19.80 -28.01 -1.18
N ASP A 19 -19.61 -27.92 -2.50
CA ASP A 19 -19.93 -29.00 -3.45
C ASP A 19 -19.22 -28.85 -4.82
N LEU A 20 -17.89 -28.85 -4.85
CA LEU A 20 -17.12 -28.99 -6.09
C LEU A 20 -17.34 -30.37 -6.69
N PHE A 21 -17.84 -30.42 -7.93
CA PHE A 21 -18.18 -31.66 -8.63
C PHE A 21 -16.98 -32.53 -9.01
N GLN A 22 -15.77 -31.95 -9.02
CA GLN A 22 -14.57 -32.62 -9.49
C GLN A 22 -13.57 -32.79 -8.34
N GLN A 23 -13.05 -34.01 -8.17
CA GLN A 23 -11.94 -34.26 -7.25
C GLN A 23 -10.64 -33.98 -7.98
N GLY A 24 -9.73 -33.30 -7.31
CA GLY A 24 -8.47 -32.92 -7.92
C GLY A 24 -7.68 -31.94 -7.08
N TRP A 25 -6.72 -31.34 -7.76
CA TRP A 25 -5.91 -30.26 -7.23
C TRP A 25 -6.52 -28.92 -7.64
N TYR A 26 -6.57 -28.01 -6.69
CA TYR A 26 -7.08 -26.67 -6.86
C TYR A 26 -6.03 -25.65 -6.43
N GLN A 27 -6.01 -24.51 -7.08
CA GLN A 27 -5.13 -23.40 -6.76
C GLN A 27 -5.88 -22.10 -6.97
N LEU A 28 -5.72 -21.15 -6.05
CA LEU A 28 -6.32 -19.83 -6.17
C LEU A 28 -5.29 -18.89 -6.79
N LYS A 29 -5.69 -18.21 -7.86
CA LYS A 29 -4.91 -17.15 -8.51
C LYS A 29 -5.60 -15.81 -8.27
N ILE A 30 -4.82 -14.81 -7.88
CA ILE A 30 -5.31 -13.48 -7.50
C ILE A 30 -4.58 -12.44 -8.34
N THR A 31 -5.36 -11.58 -9.00
CA THR A 31 -4.85 -10.43 -9.75
C THR A 31 -5.53 -9.16 -9.28
N VAL A 32 -4.78 -8.07 -9.25
CA VAL A 32 -5.29 -6.76 -8.85
C VAL A 32 -4.94 -5.76 -9.93
N ARG A 33 -5.94 -5.11 -10.51
CA ARG A 33 -5.75 -4.16 -11.62
C ARG A 33 -6.63 -2.94 -11.47
N TRP A 34 -6.24 -1.83 -12.08
CA TRP A 34 -7.17 -0.72 -12.26
C TRP A 34 -8.31 -1.12 -13.20
N ASP A 35 -9.50 -0.55 -12.97
CA ASP A 35 -10.70 -0.74 -13.80
C ASP A 35 -10.60 -0.06 -15.19
N ASN A 36 -9.48 0.61 -15.48
CA ASN A 36 -9.28 1.26 -16.78
C ASN A 36 -8.92 0.21 -17.86
N ASP A 37 -9.31 0.48 -19.11
CA ASP A 37 -9.36 -0.50 -20.21
C ASP A 37 -8.00 -1.18 -20.53
N ALA A 38 -8.07 -2.37 -21.14
CA ALA A 38 -7.12 -3.41 -21.61
C ALA A 38 -5.58 -3.31 -21.39
N HIS A 39 -5.01 -2.13 -21.15
CA HIS A 39 -3.60 -1.87 -20.90
C HIS A 39 -3.34 -1.29 -19.50
N ALA A 40 -4.31 -1.41 -18.58
CA ALA A 40 -4.14 -0.98 -17.20
C ALA A 40 -2.94 -1.68 -16.54
N THR A 41 -2.15 -0.87 -15.83
CA THR A 41 -1.06 -1.36 -15.00
C THR A 41 -1.62 -2.29 -13.92
N THR A 42 -1.23 -3.57 -13.97
CA THR A 42 -1.52 -4.52 -12.90
C THR A 42 -0.68 -4.19 -11.67
N ALA A 43 -1.26 -4.37 -10.49
CA ALA A 43 -0.55 -4.22 -9.23
C ALA A 43 0.56 -5.26 -9.12
N MET A 44 1.66 -4.89 -8.47
CA MET A 44 2.80 -5.79 -8.26
C MET A 44 2.67 -6.45 -6.89
N PRO A 45 2.68 -7.78 -6.77
CA PRO A 45 2.78 -8.43 -5.48
C PRO A 45 4.10 -8.03 -4.80
N SER A 46 4.01 -7.35 -3.66
CA SER A 46 5.18 -6.81 -2.95
C SER A 46 5.59 -7.66 -1.77
N ARG A 47 4.63 -8.31 -1.11
CA ARG A 47 4.88 -9.21 0.03
C ARG A 47 3.88 -10.36 0.08
N VAL A 48 4.36 -11.51 0.53
CA VAL A 48 3.56 -12.69 0.83
C VAL A 48 3.94 -13.19 2.21
N LEU A 49 2.95 -13.42 3.07
CA LEU A 49 3.10 -13.94 4.42
C LEU A 49 2.21 -15.15 4.62
N GLN A 50 2.75 -16.22 5.19
CA GLN A 50 2.01 -17.42 5.54
C GLN A 50 2.04 -17.57 7.07
N TYR A 51 0.88 -17.46 7.70
CA TYR A 51 0.78 -17.34 9.16
C TYR A 51 0.87 -18.68 9.88
N GLU A 52 0.45 -19.75 9.22
CA GLU A 52 0.51 -21.10 9.76
C GLU A 52 0.94 -22.05 8.65
N ALA A 53 1.85 -22.99 8.96
CA ALA A 53 2.28 -23.99 8.01
C ALA A 53 1.07 -24.87 7.67
N PRO A 54 0.66 -24.97 6.40
CA PRO A 54 -0.43 -25.84 6.04
C PRO A 54 0.01 -27.28 6.31
N ASN A 55 -0.61 -27.92 7.29
CA ASN A 55 -0.49 -29.36 7.48
C ASN A 55 -1.34 -30.07 6.41
N PHE A 56 -1.00 -29.86 5.13
CA PHE A 56 -1.42 -30.75 4.07
C PHE A 56 -0.68 -32.05 4.31
N GLY A 57 -1.38 -33.11 4.73
CA GLY A 57 -0.81 -34.43 5.03
C GLY A 57 0.06 -34.96 3.89
N CYS A 58 1.34 -34.61 3.94
CA CYS A 58 2.30 -34.82 2.87
C CYS A 58 2.91 -36.21 3.06
N GLU A 59 2.16 -37.24 2.67
CA GLU A 59 2.79 -38.48 2.23
C GLU A 59 3.36 -38.23 0.82
N GLY A 60 4.65 -37.92 0.75
CA GLY A 60 5.40 -37.79 -0.49
C GLY A 60 5.68 -36.34 -0.89
N GLY A 61 6.91 -35.89 -0.63
CA GLY A 61 7.35 -34.51 -0.82
C GLY A 61 7.24 -33.95 -2.24
N GLY A 62 7.09 -32.63 -2.32
CA GLY A 62 7.27 -31.85 -3.54
C GLY A 62 6.12 -30.91 -3.92
N TYR A 63 5.07 -30.77 -3.12
CA TYR A 63 3.95 -29.89 -3.47
C TYR A 63 4.29 -28.42 -3.14
N GLY A 64 4.41 -27.62 -4.21
CA GLY A 64 5.12 -26.34 -4.23
C GLY A 64 4.66 -25.30 -3.21
N VAL A 65 5.61 -24.41 -2.88
CA VAL A 65 5.36 -23.14 -2.17
C VAL A 65 4.46 -22.26 -3.07
N TRP A 66 3.79 -21.26 -2.53
CA TRP A 66 3.10 -20.25 -3.33
C TRP A 66 4.01 -19.65 -4.43
N ARG A 67 3.43 -19.05 -5.48
CA ARG A 67 4.18 -18.48 -6.59
C ARG A 67 3.62 -17.14 -7.05
N ILE A 68 4.47 -16.34 -7.69
CA ILE A 68 4.07 -15.12 -8.39
C ILE A 68 4.28 -15.38 -9.87
N ASP A 69 3.27 -15.11 -10.70
CA ASP A 69 3.42 -15.15 -12.15
C ASP A 69 3.82 -13.76 -12.65
N GLU A 70 4.96 -13.68 -13.32
CA GLU A 70 5.52 -12.43 -13.84
C GLU A 70 4.77 -11.94 -15.09
N LYS A 71 4.05 -12.82 -15.80
CA LYS A 71 3.33 -12.43 -17.04
C LYS A 71 2.23 -11.42 -16.75
N ASP A 72 1.48 -11.64 -15.67
CA ASP A 72 0.32 -10.86 -15.29
C ASP A 72 0.41 -10.28 -13.88
N ASN A 73 1.55 -10.43 -13.21
CA ASN A 73 1.78 -10.02 -11.82
C ASN A 73 0.73 -10.62 -10.87
N SER A 74 0.30 -11.85 -11.15
CA SER A 74 -0.65 -12.57 -10.31
C SER A 74 0.05 -13.31 -9.18
N PHE A 75 -0.67 -13.45 -8.08
CA PHE A 75 -0.28 -14.32 -6.98
C PHE A 75 -1.04 -15.64 -7.08
N LEU A 76 -0.35 -16.76 -6.93
CA LEU A 76 -0.96 -18.07 -6.82
C LEU A 76 -0.64 -18.71 -5.47
N THR A 77 -1.67 -19.23 -4.81
CA THR A 77 -1.53 -19.93 -3.53
C THR A 77 -0.76 -21.24 -3.69
N GLN A 78 -0.36 -21.87 -2.58
CA GLN A 78 0.00 -23.28 -2.62
C GLN A 78 -1.18 -24.11 -3.18
N PRO A 79 -0.93 -25.06 -4.12
CA PRO A 79 -1.97 -25.98 -4.56
C PRO A 79 -2.46 -26.86 -3.41
N PHE A 80 -3.76 -27.08 -3.33
CA PHE A 80 -4.40 -27.90 -2.31
C PHE A 80 -5.36 -28.91 -2.93
N ARG A 81 -5.55 -30.03 -2.25
CA ARG A 81 -6.34 -31.15 -2.77
C ARG A 81 -7.74 -31.18 -2.21
N ILE A 82 -8.73 -31.29 -3.09
CA ILE A 82 -10.13 -31.48 -2.74
C ILE A 82 -10.53 -32.91 -3.08
N LYS A 83 -10.98 -33.66 -2.07
CA LYS A 83 -11.42 -35.05 -2.19
C LYS A 83 -12.91 -35.21 -1.92
N TYR A 84 -13.48 -34.38 -1.05
CA TYR A 84 -14.84 -34.53 -0.57
C TYR A 84 -15.63 -33.23 -0.71
N ALA A 85 -16.93 -33.35 -0.93
CA ALA A 85 -17.86 -32.24 -0.70
C ALA A 85 -17.83 -31.83 0.78
N ARG A 86 -18.15 -30.57 1.08
CA ARG A 86 -18.10 -30.01 2.45
C ARG A 86 -16.72 -30.17 3.10
N GLN A 87 -15.68 -29.96 2.31
CA GLN A 87 -14.29 -30.01 2.77
C GLN A 87 -13.75 -28.60 2.95
N ASP A 88 -13.19 -28.34 4.11
CA ASP A 88 -12.56 -27.06 4.38
C ASP A 88 -11.04 -27.18 4.31
N VAL A 89 -10.42 -26.16 3.72
CA VAL A 89 -8.98 -26.04 3.55
C VAL A 89 -8.52 -24.72 4.16
N LEU A 90 -7.59 -24.79 5.10
CA LEU A 90 -7.00 -23.62 5.72
C LEU A 90 -5.89 -23.07 4.80
N LEU A 91 -6.00 -21.81 4.41
CA LEU A 91 -5.03 -21.15 3.52
C LEU A 91 -4.05 -20.27 4.30
N PHE A 92 -4.54 -19.54 5.30
CA PHE A 92 -3.78 -18.65 6.18
C PHE A 92 -2.61 -17.91 5.51
N THR A 93 -2.90 -17.31 4.37
CA THR A 93 -1.91 -16.61 3.54
C THR A 93 -2.36 -15.16 3.34
N MET A 94 -1.45 -14.21 3.50
CA MET A 94 -1.64 -12.83 3.09
C MET A 94 -0.71 -12.51 1.93
N VAL A 95 -1.24 -11.80 0.94
CA VAL A 95 -0.48 -11.19 -0.13
C VAL A 95 -0.80 -9.70 -0.16
N ALA A 96 0.21 -8.84 -0.27
CA ALA A 96 0.00 -7.43 -0.54
C ALA A 96 0.46 -7.06 -1.94
N PHE A 97 -0.32 -6.18 -2.56
CA PHE A 97 -0.12 -5.68 -3.90
C PHE A 97 0.13 -4.18 -3.84
N ASP A 98 1.22 -3.74 -4.46
CA ASP A 98 1.54 -2.34 -4.62
C ASP A 98 0.98 -1.84 -5.95
N LEU A 99 0.13 -0.84 -5.86
CA LEU A 99 -0.55 -0.24 -6.99
C LEU A 99 -0.10 1.23 -7.11
N PRO A 100 0.80 1.55 -8.05
CA PRO A 100 1.32 2.90 -8.21
C PRO A 100 0.21 3.86 -8.67
N LEU A 101 0.15 5.04 -8.05
CA LEU A 101 -0.74 6.11 -8.47
C LEU A 101 -0.03 6.98 -9.51
N LYS A 102 -0.60 7.11 -10.72
CA LYS A 102 -0.04 8.00 -11.74
C LYS A 102 -0.24 9.46 -11.29
N GLY A 103 0.86 10.17 -11.05
CA GLY A 103 0.88 11.51 -10.43
C GLY A 103 0.25 12.68 -11.19
N ASN A 104 -0.58 12.45 -12.23
CA ASN A 104 -1.20 13.50 -13.04
C ASN A 104 -2.72 13.59 -12.91
N GLU A 105 -3.35 12.78 -12.06
CA GLU A 105 -4.79 12.86 -11.85
C GLU A 105 -5.03 12.79 -10.34
N GLY A 106 -5.90 13.68 -9.81
CA GLY A 106 -6.37 13.60 -8.43
C GLY A 106 -6.93 12.22 -8.10
N PRO A 107 -7.27 11.91 -6.82
CA PRO A 107 -7.59 10.56 -6.35
C PRO A 107 -8.44 9.84 -7.39
N SER A 108 -7.83 8.88 -8.09
CA SER A 108 -8.34 8.42 -9.38
C SER A 108 -9.79 8.01 -9.20
N THR A 109 -10.71 8.61 -9.96
CA THR A 109 -12.14 8.21 -9.95
C THR A 109 -12.30 6.72 -10.30
N SER A 110 -11.26 6.12 -10.88
CA SER A 110 -11.11 4.72 -11.20
C SER A 110 -11.23 3.80 -9.98
N ALA A 111 -12.08 2.80 -10.10
CA ALA A 111 -12.12 1.67 -9.18
C ALA A 111 -10.92 0.75 -9.38
N VAL A 112 -10.61 -0.06 -8.37
CA VAL A 112 -9.68 -1.19 -8.49
C VAL A 112 -10.49 -2.47 -8.60
N VAL A 113 -10.09 -3.36 -9.50
CA VAL A 113 -10.68 -4.68 -9.65
C VAL A 113 -9.75 -5.72 -9.03
N LEU A 114 -10.27 -6.48 -8.06
CA LEU A 114 -9.62 -7.67 -7.53
C LEU A 114 -10.27 -8.87 -8.18
N LYS A 115 -9.50 -9.66 -8.91
CA LYS A 115 -9.96 -10.86 -9.61
C LYS A 115 -9.38 -12.10 -8.94
N PHE A 116 -10.26 -13.03 -8.63
CA PHE A 116 -10.00 -14.33 -8.04
C PHE A 116 -10.33 -15.40 -9.07
N GLU A 117 -9.37 -16.26 -9.37
CA GLU A 117 -9.49 -17.33 -10.35
C GLU A 117 -9.23 -18.66 -9.66
N LEU A 118 -10.19 -19.59 -9.76
CA LEU A 118 -10.05 -20.94 -9.26
C LEU A 118 -9.51 -21.81 -10.39
N LEU A 119 -8.25 -22.23 -10.25
CA LEU A 119 -7.61 -23.16 -11.19
C LEU A 119 -7.86 -24.60 -10.72
N TYR A 120 -7.98 -25.52 -11.67
CA TYR A 120 -8.24 -26.94 -11.43
C TYR A 120 -7.29 -27.81 -12.25
N ALA A 121 -6.77 -28.88 -11.65
CA ALA A 121 -6.06 -29.95 -12.32
C ALA A 121 -6.58 -31.32 -11.84
N PRO A 122 -6.84 -32.27 -12.75
CA PRO A 122 -7.26 -33.63 -12.40
C PRO A 122 -6.26 -34.38 -11.52
N LEU A 123 -6.75 -35.40 -10.82
CA LEU A 123 -6.01 -36.19 -9.83
C LEU A 123 -4.91 -37.11 -10.41
N LEU A 124 -5.00 -37.44 -11.71
CA LEU A 124 -4.03 -38.27 -12.44
C LEU A 124 -2.68 -37.58 -12.60
N ASP A 125 -2.69 -36.26 -12.49
CA ASP A 125 -1.53 -35.42 -12.57
C ASP A 125 -1.00 -35.24 -11.15
N ASN A 126 0.22 -35.73 -10.92
CA ASN A 126 0.99 -35.29 -9.75
C ASN A 126 0.93 -33.76 -9.80
N GLY A 127 0.53 -33.08 -8.71
CA GLY A 127 0.29 -31.62 -8.68
C GLY A 127 1.43 -30.71 -9.15
N SER A 128 2.51 -31.27 -9.71
CA SER A 128 3.52 -30.67 -10.58
C SER A 128 2.98 -30.04 -11.87
N GLU A 129 1.78 -30.34 -12.38
CA GLU A 129 1.29 -29.65 -13.59
C GLU A 129 0.99 -28.15 -13.38
N PHE A 130 0.59 -27.77 -12.16
CA PHE A 130 0.57 -26.35 -11.75
C PHE A 130 1.96 -25.69 -11.76
N GLN A 131 3.03 -26.49 -11.78
CA GLN A 131 4.40 -26.00 -11.97
C GLN A 131 4.78 -25.91 -13.46
N ALA A 132 4.21 -26.75 -14.32
CA ALA A 132 4.60 -26.92 -15.72
C ALA A 132 3.91 -25.93 -16.69
N SER A 133 2.67 -25.51 -16.45
CA SER A 133 2.01 -24.50 -17.30
C SER A 133 1.06 -23.59 -16.51
N PRO A 134 1.38 -22.29 -16.34
CA PRO A 134 0.47 -21.31 -15.75
C PRO A 134 -0.69 -20.92 -16.69
N ASP A 135 -0.70 -21.40 -17.94
CA ASP A 135 -1.67 -21.06 -18.97
C ASP A 135 -2.97 -21.90 -18.90
N SER A 136 -3.28 -22.49 -17.74
CA SER A 136 -4.49 -23.30 -17.57
C SER A 136 -5.73 -22.40 -17.49
N CYS A 137 -6.77 -22.72 -18.25
CA CYS A 137 -8.04 -21.98 -18.20
C CYS A 137 -8.64 -22.08 -16.79
N PRO A 138 -9.04 -20.95 -16.17
CA PRO A 138 -9.65 -20.99 -14.85
C PRO A 138 -10.97 -21.76 -14.89
N ALA A 139 -11.20 -22.61 -13.90
CA ALA A 139 -12.46 -23.33 -13.75
C ALA A 139 -13.59 -22.36 -13.39
N ALA A 140 -13.30 -21.38 -12.53
CA ALA A 140 -14.23 -20.33 -12.15
C ALA A 140 -13.51 -19.01 -11.87
N VAL A 141 -14.22 -17.90 -12.02
CA VAL A 141 -13.69 -16.54 -11.80
C VAL A 141 -14.68 -15.72 -10.98
N HIS A 142 -14.17 -14.94 -10.04
CA HIS A 142 -14.91 -13.94 -9.28
C HIS A 142 -14.17 -12.61 -9.29
N GLU A 143 -14.88 -11.51 -9.51
CA GLU A 143 -14.29 -10.16 -9.52
C GLU A 143 -14.98 -9.24 -8.51
N PHE A 144 -14.20 -8.59 -7.65
CA PHE A 144 -14.63 -7.48 -6.82
C PHE A 144 -14.23 -6.15 -7.43
N ARG A 145 -15.14 -5.19 -7.37
CA ARG A 145 -14.87 -3.80 -7.72
C ARG A 145 -14.81 -2.95 -6.46
N ILE A 146 -13.61 -2.46 -6.13
CA ILE A 146 -13.39 -1.57 -5.00
C ILE A 146 -13.50 -0.12 -5.47
N PRO A 147 -14.48 0.65 -4.97
CA PRO A 147 -14.65 2.04 -5.37
C PRO A 147 -13.48 2.90 -4.90
N SER A 148 -13.16 3.95 -5.67
CA SER A 148 -12.06 4.88 -5.39
C SER A 148 -12.07 5.45 -3.97
N LYS A 149 -13.26 5.72 -3.41
CA LYS A 149 -13.41 6.20 -2.02
C LYS A 149 -12.87 5.23 -0.97
N ALA A 150 -12.97 3.91 -1.22
CA ALA A 150 -12.47 2.89 -0.32
C ALA A 150 -10.95 2.72 -0.41
N LEU A 151 -10.32 3.19 -1.49
CA LEU A 151 -8.86 3.12 -1.65
C LEU A 151 -8.11 4.04 -0.66
N LEU A 152 -8.78 5.06 -0.11
CA LEU A 152 -8.21 5.96 0.89
C LEU A 152 -7.98 5.27 2.25
N GLY A 153 -8.56 4.09 2.47
CA GLY A 153 -8.46 3.34 3.71
C GLY A 153 -9.63 2.37 3.85
N LEU A 154 -9.36 1.08 3.64
CA LEU A 154 -10.37 0.02 3.78
C LEU A 154 -9.83 -1.08 4.68
N HIS A 155 -10.69 -1.61 5.54
CA HIS A 155 -10.48 -2.90 6.18
C HIS A 155 -11.84 -3.59 6.24
N SER A 156 -12.05 -4.64 5.46
CA SER A 156 -13.36 -5.30 5.38
C SER A 156 -13.24 -6.78 5.04
N TYR A 157 -14.16 -7.56 5.60
CA TYR A 157 -14.37 -8.95 5.22
C TYR A 157 -15.16 -9.01 3.91
N CYS A 158 -14.59 -9.67 2.90
CA CYS A 158 -15.07 -9.73 1.52
C CYS A 158 -15.14 -11.20 1.07
N PRO A 159 -16.20 -11.95 1.42
CA PRO A 159 -16.29 -13.37 1.08
C PRO A 159 -16.35 -13.58 -0.44
N VAL A 160 -15.51 -14.45 -0.98
CA VAL A 160 -15.51 -14.80 -2.41
C VAL A 160 -16.37 -16.04 -2.63
N TYR A 161 -17.40 -15.90 -3.46
CA TYR A 161 -18.17 -17.02 -3.99
C TYR A 161 -18.00 -17.04 -5.51
N PHE A 162 -17.84 -18.22 -6.10
CA PHE A 162 -17.67 -18.33 -7.55
C PHE A 162 -19.03 -18.36 -8.25
N ASP A 163 -19.38 -19.48 -8.88
CA ASP A 163 -20.62 -19.62 -9.64
C ASP A 163 -21.47 -20.79 -9.11
N ALA A 164 -22.63 -21.00 -9.73
CA ALA A 164 -23.56 -22.06 -9.34
C ALA A 164 -22.99 -23.48 -9.55
N PHE A 165 -21.98 -23.64 -10.40
CA PHE A 165 -21.31 -24.91 -10.67
C PHE A 165 -20.05 -25.14 -9.82
N HIS A 166 -19.57 -24.10 -9.14
CA HIS A 166 -18.42 -24.12 -8.25
C HIS A 166 -18.82 -23.59 -6.88
N ALA A 167 -19.66 -24.34 -6.18
CA ALA A 167 -20.19 -24.01 -4.86
C ALA A 167 -19.07 -23.99 -3.82
N VAL A 168 -18.39 -22.85 -3.74
CA VAL A 168 -17.21 -22.59 -2.91
C VAL A 168 -17.39 -21.24 -2.25
N LEU A 169 -16.94 -21.15 -1.01
CA LEU A 169 -16.81 -19.89 -0.27
C LEU A 169 -15.36 -19.73 0.18
N VAL A 170 -14.71 -18.62 -0.16
CA VAL A 170 -13.39 -18.28 0.37
C VAL A 170 -13.52 -17.10 1.33
N ASP A 171 -13.06 -17.32 2.56
CA ASP A 171 -12.98 -16.30 3.59
C ASP A 171 -11.81 -15.37 3.30
N VAL A 172 -12.13 -14.17 2.81
CA VAL A 172 -11.14 -13.16 2.45
C VAL A 172 -11.36 -11.89 3.26
N SER A 173 -10.28 -11.26 3.71
CA SER A 173 -10.31 -9.90 4.25
C SER A 173 -9.38 -9.01 3.42
N VAL A 174 -9.85 -7.83 3.07
CA VAL A 174 -9.09 -6.87 2.26
C VAL A 174 -8.76 -5.66 3.13
N HIS A 175 -7.49 -5.30 3.14
CA HIS A 175 -6.98 -4.11 3.79
C HIS A 175 -6.28 -3.22 2.76
N ILE A 176 -6.61 -1.93 2.73
CA ILE A 176 -6.04 -0.96 1.78
C ILE A 176 -5.47 0.20 2.57
N THR A 177 -4.22 0.54 2.27
CA THR A 177 -3.50 1.67 2.87
C THR A 177 -2.83 2.50 1.79
N LEU A 178 -2.88 3.82 1.92
CA LEU A 178 -2.12 4.71 1.07
C LEU A 178 -0.70 4.85 1.62
N LEU A 179 0.29 4.39 0.86
CA LEU A 179 1.70 4.56 1.17
C LEU A 179 2.21 5.84 0.50
N LYS A 180 2.92 6.66 1.28
CA LYS A 180 3.78 7.71 0.75
C LYS A 180 5.01 7.01 0.18
N ALA A 181 5.25 7.09 -1.12
CA ALA A 181 6.53 6.63 -1.63
C ALA A 181 7.60 7.59 -1.07
N GLY A 182 8.38 7.09 -0.11
CA GLY A 182 9.78 7.51 -0.05
C GLY A 182 10.38 7.20 -1.42
N SER A 183 11.36 7.98 -1.86
CA SER A 183 12.08 7.74 -3.11
C SER A 183 12.65 6.32 -3.14
N TYR A 184 11.85 5.34 -3.55
CA TYR A 184 12.33 4.01 -3.88
C TYR A 184 13.17 4.23 -5.11
N HIS A 185 14.48 4.11 -4.87
CA HIS A 185 15.51 4.20 -5.88
C HIS A 185 15.04 3.39 -7.08
N ASP A 186 14.91 4.08 -8.21
CA ASP A 186 14.77 3.51 -9.54
C ASP A 186 15.57 2.20 -9.57
N SER A 187 14.86 1.08 -9.77
CA SER A 187 15.48 -0.24 -9.76
C SER A 187 16.69 -0.14 -10.65
N MET A 188 17.87 -0.31 -10.05
CA MET A 188 19.14 -0.09 -10.71
C MET A 188 19.20 -1.01 -11.91
N LYS A 189 18.81 -0.47 -13.06
CA LYS A 189 18.95 -1.10 -14.36
C LYS A 189 20.45 -1.23 -14.53
N VAL A 190 20.96 -2.44 -14.29
CA VAL A 190 22.37 -2.77 -14.44
C VAL A 190 22.72 -2.54 -15.90
N SER A 191 23.20 -1.34 -16.21
CA SER A 191 23.90 -1.04 -17.44
C SER A 191 25.30 -1.61 -17.29
N SER A 192 25.43 -2.89 -17.60
CA SER A 192 26.72 -3.54 -17.83
C SER A 192 27.40 -2.84 -19.02
N ASN A 193 28.36 -1.96 -18.73
CA ASN A 193 29.40 -1.59 -19.68
C ASN A 193 30.72 -1.48 -18.92
N SER A 194 31.55 -2.50 -19.14
CA SER A 194 32.96 -2.49 -18.76
C SER A 194 33.66 -1.35 -19.51
N ARG A 195 34.56 -0.63 -18.82
CA ARG A 195 35.84 -0.22 -19.41
C ARG A 195 36.81 0.26 -18.35
N THR A 196 38.03 -0.18 -18.60
CA THR A 196 39.26 -0.11 -17.81
C THR A 196 39.76 1.29 -17.52
N ALA A 197 40.46 1.39 -16.38
CA ALA A 197 41.17 2.54 -15.86
C ALA A 197 42.19 3.16 -16.83
N THR A 198 42.33 4.48 -16.77
CA THR A 198 43.61 5.21 -16.76
C THR A 198 43.40 6.62 -16.17
N ALA A 199 44.40 7.05 -15.42
CA ALA A 199 44.57 8.33 -14.73
C ALA A 199 44.41 9.57 -15.63
N ASP A 200 44.03 10.73 -15.08
CA ASP A 200 44.99 11.76 -14.63
C ASP A 200 44.35 13.15 -14.38
N VAL A 201 44.93 13.84 -13.38
CA VAL A 201 45.14 15.30 -13.22
C VAL A 201 44.00 16.27 -12.84
N ALA A 202 44.33 17.05 -11.80
CA ALA A 202 43.64 18.16 -11.16
C ALA A 202 43.61 19.48 -11.97
N HIS A 203 42.64 20.37 -11.68
CA HIS A 203 42.90 21.78 -11.33
C HIS A 203 41.65 22.52 -10.81
N GLU A 204 41.91 23.48 -9.92
CA GLU A 204 41.06 24.43 -9.20
C GLU A 204 40.24 25.42 -10.06
N SER A 205 39.15 25.98 -9.52
CA SER A 205 38.99 27.45 -9.32
C SER A 205 37.62 27.87 -8.76
N THR A 206 37.67 28.47 -7.56
CA THR A 206 36.98 29.65 -7.00
C THR A 206 35.90 30.42 -7.79
N GLY A 207 34.88 30.92 -7.06
CA GLY A 207 34.16 32.16 -7.41
C GLY A 207 32.67 32.17 -7.03
N GLY A 208 32.28 32.87 -5.95
CA GLY A 208 30.91 32.87 -5.42
C GLY A 208 29.97 33.95 -5.98
N SER A 209 28.76 34.03 -5.42
CA SER A 209 28.05 35.26 -4.97
C SER A 209 26.56 34.98 -4.68
N THR A 210 26.17 35.20 -3.42
CA THR A 210 24.95 35.86 -2.88
C THR A 210 23.59 35.82 -3.60
N GLN A 211 22.58 35.39 -2.82
CA GLN A 211 21.22 35.96 -2.66
C GLN A 211 20.30 36.10 -3.89
N ALA A 212 19.32 35.20 -3.96
CA ALA A 212 17.97 35.48 -4.49
C ALA A 212 16.97 34.74 -3.58
N LEU A 213 16.46 35.42 -2.55
CA LEU A 213 15.14 36.05 -2.52
C LEU A 213 13.98 35.03 -2.60
N ASN A 214 13.56 34.60 -1.41
CA ASN A 214 12.23 34.18 -0.98
C ASN A 214 11.16 34.10 -2.08
N GLN A 215 10.92 32.90 -2.57
CA GLN A 215 9.62 32.49 -3.09
C GLN A 215 9.29 31.18 -2.37
N ALA A 216 8.51 31.25 -1.29
CA ALA A 216 7.95 30.06 -0.66
C ALA A 216 7.09 29.37 -1.72
N ALA A 217 7.53 28.21 -2.18
CA ALA A 217 6.86 27.47 -3.23
C ALA A 217 5.48 27.02 -2.72
N PRO A 218 4.46 26.95 -3.59
CA PRO A 218 3.12 26.46 -3.24
C PRO A 218 3.13 25.03 -2.65
N SER A 219 4.23 24.29 -2.82
CA SER A 219 4.49 22.98 -2.21
C SER A 219 4.70 23.02 -0.69
N ASP A 220 5.24 24.11 -0.14
CA ASP A 220 5.55 24.21 1.29
C ASP A 220 4.27 24.46 2.09
N LEU A 221 3.35 25.25 1.54
CA LEU A 221 2.04 25.49 2.15
C LEU A 221 1.20 24.21 2.24
N GLN A 222 1.23 23.35 1.20
CA GLN A 222 0.53 22.06 1.23
C GLN A 222 1.10 21.10 2.30
N GLN A 223 2.42 21.08 2.46
CA GLN A 223 3.06 20.26 3.49
C GLN A 223 2.71 20.76 4.90
N VAL A 224 2.70 22.08 5.11
CA VAL A 224 2.27 22.69 6.38
C VAL A 224 0.80 22.36 6.68
N MET A 225 -0.09 22.45 5.69
CA MET A 225 -1.50 22.08 5.86
C MET A 225 -1.69 20.60 6.21
N LEU A 226 -0.93 19.70 5.58
CA LEU A 226 -0.97 18.27 5.88
C LEU A 226 -0.49 17.97 7.30
N VAL A 227 0.61 18.58 7.72
CA VAL A 227 1.14 18.43 9.09
C VAL A 227 0.10 18.94 10.10
N LYS A 228 -0.54 20.08 9.83
CA LYS A 228 -1.61 20.61 10.68
C LYS A 228 -2.80 19.64 10.78
N ALA A 229 -3.29 19.11 9.66
CA ALA A 229 -4.41 18.18 9.65
C ALA A 229 -4.10 16.87 10.41
N LEU A 230 -2.86 16.38 10.33
CA LEU A 230 -2.42 15.22 11.10
C LEU A 230 -2.38 15.49 12.61
N LEU A 231 -1.98 16.70 13.02
CA LEU A 231 -2.03 17.12 14.42
C LEU A 231 -3.47 17.22 14.93
N ASP A 232 -4.37 17.81 14.14
CA ASP A 232 -5.79 17.91 14.49
C ASP A 232 -6.43 16.50 14.64
N ALA A 233 -6.10 15.58 13.74
CA ALA A 233 -6.54 14.19 13.80
C ALA A 233 -5.98 13.46 15.04
N ARG A 234 -4.73 13.73 15.41
CA ARG A 234 -4.09 13.17 16.61
C ARG A 234 -4.81 13.64 17.88
N GLU A 235 -5.07 14.94 18.03
CA GLU A 235 -5.78 15.47 19.19
C GLU A 235 -7.18 14.86 19.31
N THR A 236 -7.86 14.73 18.17
CA THR A 236 -9.16 14.03 18.11
C THR A 236 -9.04 12.59 18.60
N LEU A 237 -8.02 11.85 18.17
CA LEU A 237 -7.81 10.46 18.57
C LEU A 237 -7.50 10.32 20.06
N ILE A 238 -6.69 11.22 20.64
CA ILE A 238 -6.39 11.24 22.07
C ILE A 238 -7.67 11.44 22.89
N VAL A 239 -8.51 12.40 22.48
CA VAL A 239 -9.80 12.65 23.13
C VAL A 239 -10.71 11.43 23.05
N GLU A 240 -10.83 10.80 21.89
CA GLU A 240 -11.66 9.59 21.72
C GLU A 240 -11.12 8.40 22.54
N LEU A 241 -9.79 8.25 22.65
CA LEU A 241 -9.18 7.19 23.45
C LEU A 241 -9.44 7.39 24.96
N GLN A 242 -9.45 8.64 25.43
CA GLN A 242 -9.85 8.98 26.79
C GLN A 242 -11.33 8.69 27.04
N LYS A 243 -12.22 9.06 26.12
CA LYS A 243 -13.66 8.73 26.20
C LYS A 243 -13.90 7.22 26.21
N LEU A 244 -13.14 6.47 25.43
CA LEU A 244 -13.21 5.00 25.46
C LEU A 244 -12.74 4.47 26.82
N GLY A 245 -11.64 5.00 27.35
CA GLY A 245 -11.14 4.68 28.69
C GLY A 245 -12.17 4.89 29.78
N THR A 246 -12.87 6.03 29.78
CA THR A 246 -13.95 6.31 30.74
C THR A 246 -15.14 5.36 30.55
N ALA A 247 -15.52 5.05 29.31
CA ALA A 247 -16.61 4.11 29.02
C ALA A 247 -16.31 2.68 29.51
N ILE A 248 -15.05 2.24 29.47
CA ILE A 248 -14.62 0.91 29.92
C ILE A 248 -14.08 0.90 31.37
N ASN A 249 -14.21 2.02 32.08
CA ASN A 249 -13.72 2.21 33.45
C ASN A 249 -12.22 1.86 33.64
N ARG A 250 -11.40 2.17 32.62
CA ARG A 250 -9.93 2.07 32.68
C ARG A 250 -9.30 3.44 32.47
N THR A 251 -8.35 3.79 33.34
CA THR A 251 -7.51 4.96 33.16
C THR A 251 -6.48 4.69 32.07
N VAL A 252 -6.58 5.42 30.95
CA VAL A 252 -5.57 5.39 29.88
C VAL A 252 -4.62 6.56 30.13
N ASP A 253 -3.43 6.27 30.64
CA ASP A 253 -2.38 7.28 30.82
C ASP A 253 -1.64 7.51 29.50
N LEU A 254 -1.72 8.75 28.99
CA LEU A 254 -1.12 9.20 27.73
C LEU A 254 -0.11 10.34 27.94
N THR A 255 0.30 10.58 29.19
CA THR A 255 1.17 11.71 29.55
C THR A 255 2.57 11.56 28.94
N GLU A 256 3.17 10.36 28.99
CA GLU A 256 4.46 10.06 28.36
C GLU A 256 4.43 10.22 26.83
N TYR A 257 3.31 9.82 26.20
CA TYR A 257 3.13 9.92 24.75
C TYR A 257 3.01 11.39 24.30
N THR A 258 2.35 12.22 25.11
CA THR A 258 2.20 13.65 24.83
C THR A 258 3.51 14.42 25.10
N SER A 259 4.29 14.05 26.12
CA SER A 259 5.53 14.75 26.44
C SER A 259 6.64 14.50 25.42
N ARG A 260 6.88 13.25 25.01
CA ARG A 260 7.97 12.89 24.08
C ARG A 260 7.87 13.59 22.72
N MET A 261 6.68 13.97 22.30
CA MET A 261 6.45 14.53 20.96
C MET A 261 6.52 16.07 20.95
N ASN A 262 6.09 16.72 22.03
CA ASN A 262 6.24 18.16 22.22
C ASN A 262 7.72 18.58 22.38
N ASP A 263 8.59 17.68 22.85
CA ASP A 263 10.03 17.93 22.99
C ASP A 263 10.79 17.98 21.64
N THR A 264 10.12 17.61 20.55
CA THR A 264 10.73 17.65 19.22
C THR A 264 10.77 19.11 18.75
N LYS A 265 11.89 19.80 19.03
CA LYS A 265 12.23 21.18 18.57
C LYS A 265 12.15 21.43 17.05
N LEU A 266 11.65 20.47 16.27
CA LEU A 266 11.35 20.62 14.86
C LEU A 266 10.13 21.53 14.62
N PHE A 267 9.18 21.63 15.56
CA PHE A 267 7.85 22.17 15.26
C PHE A 267 7.70 23.69 15.41
N ASP A 268 8.40 24.32 16.35
CA ASP A 268 8.35 25.79 16.52
C ASP A 268 8.94 26.52 15.30
N SER A 269 9.96 25.95 14.66
CA SER A 269 10.57 26.51 13.43
C SER A 269 9.60 26.57 12.25
N PHE A 270 8.61 25.67 12.14
CA PHE A 270 7.65 25.68 11.03
C PHE A 270 6.49 26.66 11.24
N LEU A 271 6.12 26.95 12.49
CA LEU A 271 5.09 27.93 12.82
C LEU A 271 5.64 29.36 12.82
N GLN A 272 6.88 29.55 13.27
CA GLN A 272 7.49 30.89 13.37
C GLN A 272 7.84 31.49 11.99
N ALA A 273 8.02 30.67 10.96
CA ALA A 273 8.26 31.14 9.59
C ALA A 273 7.08 31.95 8.99
N ASN A 274 5.88 31.87 9.57
CA ASN A 274 4.69 32.59 9.09
C ASN A 274 4.22 33.72 10.03
N GLN A 275 4.98 34.06 11.08
CA GLN A 275 4.56 35.06 12.08
C GLN A 275 5.34 36.39 12.01
N VAL A 276 6.21 36.58 11.02
CA VAL A 276 6.93 37.85 10.78
C VAL A 276 6.37 38.56 9.55
N THR A 277 5.09 38.86 9.58
CA THR A 277 4.46 39.92 8.76
C THR A 277 3.10 40.21 9.38
N ASP A 278 3.12 40.92 10.50
CA ASP A 278 2.05 41.82 10.94
C ASP A 278 2.50 42.44 12.26
N ASP A 279 3.33 43.48 12.16
CA ASP A 279 3.46 44.54 13.17
C ASP A 279 4.15 45.74 12.51
N ASN A 280 3.41 46.44 11.65
CA ASN A 280 3.73 47.80 11.27
C ASN A 280 2.98 48.75 12.22
N GLU A 281 3.49 48.88 13.45
CA GLU A 281 3.15 50.01 14.31
C GLU A 281 3.65 51.30 13.65
N VAL A 282 2.73 52.06 13.08
CA VAL A 282 2.95 53.45 12.68
C VAL A 282 3.13 54.29 13.95
N SER A 283 4.38 54.44 14.39
CA SER A 283 4.78 55.44 15.37
C SER A 283 5.08 56.75 14.65
N GLY A 284 4.06 57.61 14.55
CA GLY A 284 4.21 58.98 14.09
C GLY A 284 4.86 59.84 15.16
N GLN A 285 6.13 60.20 14.99
CA GLN A 285 6.79 61.23 15.79
C GLN A 285 7.37 62.31 14.89
N GLY A 286 6.52 63.28 14.55
CA GLY A 286 6.93 64.53 13.91
C GLY A 286 7.59 65.46 14.95
N LYS A 287 8.83 65.88 14.68
CA LYS A 287 9.47 67.01 15.35
C LYS A 287 9.77 68.07 14.27
N PRO A 288 9.33 69.33 14.44
CA PRO A 288 9.58 70.38 13.46
C PRO A 288 10.94 71.04 13.73
N GLN A 289 11.71 71.32 12.68
CA GLN A 289 12.77 72.31 12.71
C GLN A 289 12.58 73.32 11.58
N ASN A 290 12.64 74.59 12.00
CA ASN A 290 12.39 75.82 11.27
C ASN A 290 13.33 76.04 10.07
N GLY A 291 12.83 76.81 9.11
CA GLY A 291 13.59 77.56 8.10
C GLY A 291 12.76 78.76 7.60
N PRO A 292 13.40 79.85 7.16
CA PRO A 292 12.93 81.22 7.40
C PRO A 292 12.23 81.88 6.20
N GLU A 293 11.25 82.75 6.48
CA GLU A 293 11.04 84.11 5.94
C GLU A 293 9.84 84.76 6.64
#